data_AF-A0AAE0TPS4-F1
#
_entry.id   AF-A0AAE0TPS4-F1
#
_cell.length_a   1.000
_cell.length_b   1.000
_cell.length_c   1.000
_cell.angle_alpha   90.00
_cell.angle_beta   90.00
_cell.angle_gamma   90.00
#
_symmetry.space_group_name_H-M   'P 1'
#
loop_
_entity.id
_entity.type
_entity.pdbx_description
1 polymer ?
#
loop_
_entity_poly.entity_id
_entity_poly.type
_entity_poly.pdbx_seq_one_letter_code
_entity_poly.pdbx_strand_id
1 'polypeptide(L)'
;MGSIGETVQLQFQDPVVVKLSDEERKSGRMNEENVAAAVIAFHRDGFVLLENVVDPAHCDTLDAEMCLEAERMAKDPKTIWNDNLHAPKEKRSGNMQHAPPLRPEVMYEDIWANKLTATILSSILGPNPSCNFADGNTALSGGYGGRQTVHADMAYNFPGMPCTITANYYLEDASATNGSTELWLGSARYSTFRDHKACRVAGPEDDVSKPTKISLQTEDDNYAMEANFGVRLDVLEARRKIAPPVQPKVKKGGVMLRDLRLWHAGIANPSPKTRIMLNFIYTPWWYKCPTKVNLPEKARPLAESWANRKDHPIVLQTRYFPTEAECKAQQFGIDFSSRNPSYWKSLDTSLIAGYTFIDE
;
A
#
# COMPACT_ATOMS: atom_id res chain seq x y z
N MET A 1 -35.92 15.64 -28.87
CA MET A 1 -36.14 14.95 -27.58
C MET A 1 -35.80 13.48 -27.79
N GLY A 2 -34.57 13.08 -27.49
CA GLY A 2 -34.18 11.67 -27.42
C GLY A 2 -33.88 11.36 -25.97
N SER A 3 -34.66 10.46 -25.37
CA SER A 3 -34.45 9.99 -24.01
C SER A 3 -33.19 9.13 -23.98
N ILE A 4 -32.10 9.67 -23.43
CA ILE A 4 -30.92 8.88 -23.12
C ILE A 4 -31.17 8.24 -21.75
N GLY A 5 -31.89 7.12 -21.78
CA GLY A 5 -31.70 6.07 -20.80
C GLY A 5 -30.36 5.39 -21.10
N GLU A 6 -29.25 6.02 -20.74
CA GLU A 6 -27.96 5.34 -20.72
C GLU A 6 -27.83 4.68 -19.37
N THR A 7 -28.00 3.35 -19.34
CA THR A 7 -27.28 2.50 -18.41
C THR A 7 -25.85 3.01 -18.35
N VAL A 8 -25.46 3.61 -17.22
CA VAL A 8 -24.06 3.96 -16.98
C VAL A 8 -23.29 2.65 -17.07
N GLN A 9 -22.60 2.44 -18.20
CA GLN A 9 -21.83 1.25 -18.41
C GLN A 9 -20.75 1.25 -17.33
N LEU A 10 -20.76 0.23 -16.48
CA LEU A 10 -19.73 0.02 -15.48
C LEU A 10 -18.38 -0.05 -16.21
N GLN A 11 -17.57 1.00 -16.10
CA GLN A 11 -16.26 1.03 -16.72
C GLN A 11 -15.22 0.45 -15.76
N PHE A 12 -14.37 -0.45 -16.27
CA PHE A 12 -13.16 -0.94 -15.60
C PHE A 12 -13.42 -1.57 -14.22
N GLN A 13 -14.35 -2.51 -14.14
CA GLN A 13 -14.71 -3.21 -12.91
C GLN A 13 -14.07 -4.60 -12.75
N ASP A 14 -13.37 -5.08 -13.76
CA ASP A 14 -12.62 -6.33 -13.67
C ASP A 14 -11.13 -6.00 -13.54
N PRO A 15 -10.49 -6.38 -12.41
CA PRO A 15 -9.06 -6.20 -12.26
C PRO A 15 -8.31 -6.97 -13.35
N VAL A 16 -7.36 -6.32 -14.02
CA VAL A 16 -6.49 -7.01 -14.97
C VAL A 16 -5.52 -7.91 -14.20
N VAL A 17 -5.50 -9.19 -14.59
CA VAL A 17 -4.63 -10.21 -14.04
C VAL A 17 -3.64 -10.63 -15.12
N VAL A 18 -2.36 -10.37 -14.90
CA VAL A 18 -1.26 -10.81 -15.77
C VAL A 18 -0.67 -12.08 -15.17
N LYS A 19 -0.84 -13.20 -15.88
CA LYS A 19 -0.38 -14.52 -15.44
C LYS A 19 1.00 -14.80 -15.99
N LEU A 20 2.00 -14.81 -15.13
CA LEU A 20 3.38 -15.05 -15.55
C LEU A 20 3.67 -16.54 -15.64
N SER A 21 4.48 -16.91 -16.63
CA SER A 21 4.97 -18.28 -16.78
C SER A 21 6.01 -18.62 -15.70
N ASP A 22 6.23 -19.92 -15.48
CA ASP A 22 7.32 -20.38 -14.60
C ASP A 22 8.70 -19.96 -15.10
N GLU A 23 8.88 -19.81 -16.41
CA GLU A 23 10.12 -19.33 -16.99
C GLU A 23 10.35 -17.85 -16.65
N GLU A 24 9.32 -17.00 -16.77
CA GLU A 24 9.41 -15.60 -16.34
C GLU A 24 9.69 -15.51 -14.83
N ARG A 25 8.98 -16.30 -14.01
CA ARG A 25 9.21 -16.37 -12.55
C ARG A 25 10.65 -16.73 -12.21
N LYS A 26 11.17 -17.83 -12.78
CA LYS A 26 12.51 -18.36 -12.46
C LYS A 26 13.64 -17.52 -13.04
N SER A 27 13.47 -17.00 -14.25
CA SER A 27 14.48 -16.14 -14.90
C SER A 27 14.48 -14.71 -14.35
N GLY A 28 13.34 -14.27 -13.78
CA GLY A 28 13.12 -12.88 -13.37
C GLY A 28 12.99 -11.92 -14.55
N ARG A 29 12.72 -12.42 -15.76
CA ARG A 29 12.56 -11.62 -16.98
C ARG A 29 11.13 -11.74 -17.49
N MET A 30 10.40 -10.63 -17.51
CA MET A 30 9.04 -10.57 -18.03
C MET A 30 9.05 -10.33 -19.54
N ASN A 31 8.15 -10.97 -20.28
CA ASN A 31 8.00 -10.69 -21.71
C ASN A 31 7.32 -9.32 -21.96
N GLU A 32 7.51 -8.76 -23.15
CA GLU A 32 7.03 -7.41 -23.49
C GLU A 32 5.50 -7.29 -23.48
N GLU A 33 4.78 -8.35 -23.84
CA GLU A 33 3.30 -8.37 -23.83
C GLU A 33 2.75 -8.24 -22.41
N ASN A 34 3.34 -8.98 -21.46
CA ASN A 34 2.99 -8.93 -20.04
C ASN A 34 3.37 -7.58 -19.43
N VAL A 35 4.52 -7.00 -19.79
CA VAL A 35 4.91 -5.66 -19.37
C VAL A 35 3.90 -4.63 -19.87
N ALA A 36 3.56 -4.65 -21.16
CA ALA A 36 2.59 -3.73 -21.75
C ALA A 36 1.21 -3.86 -21.10
N ALA A 37 0.71 -5.09 -20.92
CA ALA A 37 -0.57 -5.35 -20.27
C ALA A 37 -0.60 -4.78 -18.84
N ALA A 38 0.47 -5.00 -18.07
CA ALA A 38 0.55 -4.52 -16.70
C ALA A 38 0.62 -2.99 -16.60
N VAL A 39 1.44 -2.34 -17.42
CA VAL A 39 1.58 -0.87 -17.44
C VAL A 39 0.29 -0.20 -17.90
N ILE A 40 -0.35 -0.72 -18.95
CA ILE A 40 -1.64 -0.19 -19.46
C ILE A 40 -2.72 -0.32 -18.38
N ALA A 41 -2.84 -1.50 -17.76
CA ALA A 41 -3.80 -1.72 -16.69
C ALA A 41 -3.56 -0.77 -15.52
N PHE A 42 -2.31 -0.63 -15.07
CA PHE A 42 -1.97 0.24 -13.96
C PHE A 42 -2.32 1.72 -14.24
N HIS A 43 -2.00 2.24 -15.43
CA HIS A 43 -2.36 3.63 -15.77
C HIS A 43 -3.88 3.84 -15.93
N ARG A 44 -4.61 2.81 -16.38
CA ARG A 44 -6.07 2.86 -16.54
C ARG A 44 -6.79 2.81 -15.20
N ASP A 45 -6.37 1.88 -14.33
CA ASP A 45 -7.12 1.48 -13.13
C ASP A 45 -6.45 1.93 -11.82
N GLY A 46 -5.21 2.41 -11.86
CA GLY A 46 -4.38 2.57 -10.66
C GLY A 46 -3.99 1.23 -10.03
N PHE A 47 -4.14 0.13 -10.77
CA PHE A 47 -4.04 -1.24 -10.25
C PHE A 47 -3.63 -2.25 -11.33
N VAL A 48 -2.82 -3.24 -10.95
CA VAL A 48 -2.67 -4.49 -11.69
C VAL A 48 -2.36 -5.64 -10.71
N LEU A 49 -2.90 -6.83 -11.00
CA LEU A 49 -2.52 -8.06 -10.31
C LEU A 49 -1.56 -8.87 -11.19
N LEU A 50 -0.43 -9.28 -10.62
CA LEU A 50 0.47 -10.24 -11.25
C LEU A 50 0.37 -11.58 -10.51
N GLU A 51 0.16 -12.67 -11.23
CA GLU A 51 0.15 -14.04 -10.68
C GLU A 51 1.47 -14.76 -10.99
N ASN A 52 1.83 -15.73 -10.14
CA ASN A 52 3.06 -16.53 -10.25
C ASN A 52 4.34 -15.67 -10.20
N VAL A 53 4.42 -14.74 -9.24
CA VAL A 53 5.56 -13.81 -9.09
C VAL A 53 6.56 -14.28 -8.04
N VAL A 54 6.07 -14.96 -7.00
CA VAL A 54 6.85 -15.48 -5.87
C VAL A 54 6.82 -17.00 -5.87
N ASP A 55 7.90 -17.65 -5.44
CA ASP A 55 7.88 -19.08 -5.19
C ASP A 55 6.90 -19.42 -4.04
N PRO A 56 5.92 -20.33 -4.27
CA PRO A 56 4.98 -20.72 -3.22
C PRO A 56 5.65 -21.26 -1.96
N ALA A 57 6.83 -21.89 -2.04
CA ALA A 57 7.54 -22.40 -0.87
C ALA A 57 8.06 -21.28 0.05
N HIS A 58 8.44 -20.14 -0.53
CA HIS A 58 8.80 -18.94 0.24
C HIS A 58 7.58 -18.37 0.96
N CYS A 59 6.42 -18.34 0.28
CA CYS A 59 5.16 -17.94 0.89
C CYS A 59 4.79 -18.86 2.07
N ASP A 60 4.89 -20.18 1.91
CA ASP A 60 4.56 -21.15 2.96
C ASP A 60 5.46 -20.98 4.21
N THR A 61 6.75 -20.72 3.99
CA THR A 61 7.70 -20.50 5.09
C THR A 61 7.33 -19.25 5.89
N LEU A 62 7.08 -18.13 5.20
CA LEU A 62 6.71 -16.87 5.86
C LEU A 62 5.32 -16.92 6.49
N ASP A 63 4.35 -17.54 5.82
CA ASP A 63 2.98 -17.69 6.33
C ASP A 63 2.95 -18.46 7.66
N ALA A 64 3.69 -19.57 7.74
CA ALA A 64 3.78 -20.38 8.95
C ALA A 64 4.39 -19.59 10.12
N GLU A 65 5.49 -18.87 9.89
CA GLU A 65 6.14 -18.07 10.93
C GLU A 65 5.26 -16.90 11.38
N MET A 66 4.74 -16.12 10.42
CA MET A 66 3.96 -14.92 10.72
C MET A 66 2.59 -15.26 11.30
N CYS A 67 1.94 -16.37 10.94
CA CYS A 67 0.71 -16.78 11.62
C CYS A 67 0.94 -17.04 13.13
N LEU A 68 2.07 -17.68 13.49
CA LEU A 68 2.43 -17.91 14.89
C LEU A 68 2.75 -16.62 15.63
N GLU A 69 3.42 -15.66 14.97
CA GLU A 69 3.69 -14.34 15.55
C GLU A 69 2.39 -13.54 15.73
N ALA A 70 1.46 -13.63 14.77
CA ALA A 70 0.20 -12.90 14.79
C ALA A 70 -0.67 -13.23 16.01
N GLU A 71 -0.73 -14.50 16.42
CA GLU A 71 -1.47 -14.92 17.62
C GLU A 71 -0.91 -14.32 18.92
N ARG A 72 0.40 -14.06 18.96
CA ARG A 72 1.07 -13.42 20.10
C ARG A 72 0.84 -11.91 20.07
N MET A 73 1.03 -11.30 18.91
CA MET A 73 0.79 -9.86 18.71
C MET A 73 -0.66 -9.48 19.02
N ALA A 74 -1.65 -10.26 18.60
CA ALA A 74 -3.06 -9.98 18.89
C ALA A 74 -3.38 -9.83 20.39
N LYS A 75 -2.53 -10.35 21.29
CA LYS A 75 -2.66 -10.27 22.75
C LYS A 75 -1.75 -9.20 23.38
N ASP A 76 -0.83 -8.63 22.61
CA ASP A 76 0.09 -7.60 23.06
C ASP A 76 -0.61 -6.22 23.03
N PRO A 77 -0.66 -5.48 24.15
CA PRO A 77 -1.23 -4.13 24.18
C PRO A 77 -0.47 -3.10 23.34
N LYS A 78 0.77 -3.38 22.92
CA LYS A 78 1.58 -2.51 22.05
C LYS A 78 1.31 -2.72 20.56
N THR A 79 0.48 -3.70 20.21
CA THR A 79 0.13 -3.99 18.84
C THR A 79 -0.56 -2.83 18.17
N ILE A 80 -0.02 -2.44 17.01
CA ILE A 80 -0.58 -1.40 16.16
C ILE A 80 -1.66 -2.02 15.28
N TRP A 81 -2.88 -1.50 15.40
CA TRP A 81 -4.01 -1.93 14.63
C TRP A 81 -4.29 -0.94 13.51
N ASN A 82 -4.32 -1.45 12.27
CA ASN A 82 -4.75 -0.70 11.11
C ASN A 82 -6.27 -0.82 11.04
N ASP A 83 -6.99 -0.07 11.85
CA ASP A 83 -8.45 -0.16 11.95
C ASP A 83 -9.12 1.20 12.15
N ASN A 84 -10.45 1.23 12.12
CA ASN A 84 -11.22 2.36 12.64
C ASN A 84 -11.17 2.31 14.18
N LEU A 85 -10.07 2.82 14.77
CA LEU A 85 -9.76 2.64 16.20
C LEU A 85 -10.86 3.16 17.13
N HIS A 86 -11.65 4.17 16.72
CA HIS A 86 -12.78 4.68 17.50
C HIS A 86 -14.13 4.07 17.12
N ALA A 87 -14.20 3.18 16.12
CA ALA A 87 -15.39 2.40 15.87
C ALA A 87 -15.62 1.35 16.98
N PRO A 88 -16.89 1.02 17.28
CA PRO A 88 -17.24 -0.13 18.13
C PRO A 88 -16.48 -1.38 17.71
N LYS A 89 -16.10 -2.24 18.66
CA LYS A 89 -15.24 -3.42 18.41
C LYS A 89 -15.79 -4.35 17.32
N GLU A 90 -17.11 -4.46 17.20
CA GLU A 90 -17.79 -5.26 16.18
C GLU A 90 -17.73 -4.66 14.76
N LYS A 91 -17.36 -3.38 14.63
CA LYS A 91 -17.16 -2.69 13.35
C LYS A 91 -15.70 -2.56 12.95
N ARG A 92 -14.80 -3.03 13.80
CA ARG A 92 -13.36 -3.11 13.58
C ARG A 92 -13.05 -4.27 12.65
N SER A 93 -12.22 -4.03 11.64
CA SER A 93 -11.77 -5.01 10.66
C SER A 93 -10.82 -6.07 11.23
N GLY A 94 -10.14 -5.79 12.36
CA GLY A 94 -9.17 -6.72 12.94
C GLY A 94 -7.87 -6.82 12.14
N ASN A 95 -7.57 -5.80 11.34
CA ASN A 95 -6.33 -5.70 10.59
C ASN A 95 -5.22 -5.12 11.46
N MET A 96 -4.09 -5.81 11.48
CA MET A 96 -2.93 -5.51 12.32
C MET A 96 -1.72 -5.18 11.46
N GLN A 97 -0.93 -4.18 11.85
CA GLN A 97 0.37 -3.93 11.25
C GLN A 97 1.34 -5.04 11.69
N HIS A 98 2.00 -5.68 10.73
CA HIS A 98 2.82 -6.85 10.99
C HIS A 98 3.95 -6.95 9.97
N ALA A 99 5.12 -6.47 10.36
CA ALA A 99 6.29 -6.45 9.50
C ALA A 99 6.81 -7.87 9.21
N PRO A 100 7.36 -8.13 8.00
CA PRO A 100 8.01 -9.39 7.69
C PRO A 100 9.24 -9.63 8.59
N PRO A 101 9.66 -10.90 8.77
CA PRO A 101 10.93 -11.23 9.40
C PRO A 101 12.11 -10.52 8.73
N LEU A 102 13.05 -10.00 9.52
CA LEU A 102 14.19 -9.22 9.02
C LEU A 102 15.50 -10.03 9.01
N ARG A 103 15.40 -11.35 9.21
CA ARG A 103 16.54 -12.26 9.22
C ARG A 103 16.93 -12.60 7.77
N PRO A 104 18.20 -12.42 7.37
CA PRO A 104 18.63 -12.63 5.99
C PRO A 104 18.27 -13.99 5.38
N GLU A 105 18.16 -15.03 6.21
CA GLU A 105 17.85 -16.40 5.79
C GLU A 105 16.43 -16.57 5.23
N VAL A 106 15.51 -15.66 5.57
CA VAL A 106 14.10 -15.66 5.13
C VAL A 106 13.70 -14.36 4.42
N MET A 107 14.67 -13.46 4.16
CA MET A 107 14.46 -12.29 3.32
C MET A 107 14.55 -12.65 1.84
N TYR A 108 13.54 -13.37 1.35
CA TYR A 108 13.54 -13.90 -0.01
C TYR A 108 13.61 -12.80 -1.08
N GLU A 109 14.52 -12.96 -2.05
CA GLU A 109 14.75 -12.01 -3.14
C GLU A 109 13.48 -11.79 -3.98
N ASP A 110 12.68 -12.84 -4.22
CA ASP A 110 11.43 -12.76 -4.97
C ASP A 110 10.27 -12.10 -4.20
N ILE A 111 10.51 -11.59 -2.99
CA ILE A 111 9.57 -10.73 -2.25
C ILE A 111 10.20 -9.34 -2.06
N TRP A 112 11.34 -9.28 -1.38
CA TRP A 112 11.99 -8.03 -0.98
C TRP A 112 12.58 -7.24 -2.16
N ALA A 113 13.02 -7.94 -3.20
CA ALA A 113 13.67 -7.35 -4.36
C ALA A 113 13.28 -8.07 -5.66
N ASN A 114 11.99 -8.37 -5.84
CA ASN A 114 11.50 -9.14 -6.96
C ASN A 114 11.75 -8.44 -8.32
N LYS A 115 12.43 -9.10 -9.26
CA LYS A 115 12.82 -8.53 -10.56
C LYS A 115 11.63 -8.26 -11.49
N LEU A 116 10.58 -9.08 -11.41
CA LEU A 116 9.35 -8.91 -12.21
C LEU A 116 8.55 -7.71 -11.71
N THR A 117 8.38 -7.58 -10.39
CA THR A 117 7.80 -6.37 -9.78
C THR A 117 8.65 -5.13 -10.11
N ALA A 118 9.97 -5.21 -9.98
CA ALA A 118 10.88 -4.11 -10.31
C ALA A 118 10.80 -3.68 -11.78
N THR A 119 10.53 -4.61 -12.70
CA THR A 119 10.29 -4.31 -14.13
C THR A 119 9.11 -3.36 -14.27
N ILE A 120 7.96 -3.71 -13.70
CA ILE A 120 6.74 -2.88 -13.79
C ILE A 120 6.93 -1.55 -13.05
N LEU A 121 7.52 -1.58 -11.85
CA LEU A 121 7.82 -0.35 -11.09
C LEU A 121 8.70 0.60 -11.88
N SER A 122 9.76 0.10 -12.54
CA SER A 122 10.66 0.94 -13.32
C SER A 122 10.00 1.48 -14.59
N SER A 123 9.07 0.74 -15.18
CA SER A 123 8.28 1.20 -16.32
C SER A 123 7.31 2.34 -15.96
N ILE A 124 6.86 2.43 -14.71
CA ILE A 124 5.88 3.44 -14.27
C ILE A 124 6.55 4.61 -13.54
N LEU A 125 7.45 4.33 -12.59
CA LEU A 125 8.12 5.34 -11.77
C LEU A 125 9.41 5.87 -12.41
N GLY A 126 9.89 5.23 -13.47
CA GLY A 126 11.20 5.48 -14.05
C GLY A 126 12.31 4.70 -13.34
N PRO A 127 13.57 4.91 -13.75
CA PRO A 127 14.70 4.07 -13.31
C PRO A 127 14.93 4.14 -11.80
N ASN A 128 15.42 3.03 -11.24
CA ASN A 128 15.86 2.90 -9.85
C ASN A 128 14.77 3.32 -8.83
N PRO A 129 13.60 2.65 -8.82
CA PRO A 129 12.58 2.90 -7.81
C PRO A 129 13.15 2.64 -6.40
N SER A 130 12.89 3.58 -5.50
CA SER A 130 13.29 3.50 -4.09
C SER A 130 12.18 2.87 -3.27
N CYS A 131 12.45 1.76 -2.58
CA CYS A 131 11.57 1.20 -1.57
C CYS A 131 11.79 1.94 -0.24
N ASN A 132 10.74 2.59 0.27
CA ASN A 132 10.81 3.42 1.47
C ASN A 132 10.11 2.78 2.67
N PHE A 133 9.39 1.68 2.43
CA PHE A 133 8.56 1.01 3.44
C PHE A 133 8.53 -0.48 3.16
N ALA A 134 8.68 -1.28 4.20
CA ALA A 134 8.51 -2.73 4.17
C ALA A 134 7.85 -3.13 5.49
N ASP A 135 6.58 -3.53 5.41
CA ASP A 135 5.77 -3.96 6.54
C ASP A 135 4.77 -5.02 6.03
N GLY A 136 3.66 -5.21 6.73
CA GLY A 136 2.56 -6.06 6.33
C GLY A 136 1.27 -5.70 7.03
N ASN A 137 0.19 -6.28 6.51
CA ASN A 137 -1.13 -6.23 7.08
C ASN A 137 -1.58 -7.66 7.33
N THR A 138 -1.84 -7.98 8.59
CA THR A 138 -2.38 -9.27 9.02
C THR A 138 -3.87 -9.11 9.30
N ALA A 139 -4.71 -9.84 8.57
CA ALA A 139 -6.14 -9.92 8.84
C ALA A 139 -6.41 -11.14 9.73
N LEU A 140 -6.71 -10.92 11.00
CA LEU A 140 -6.96 -12.00 11.96
C LEU A 140 -8.20 -12.82 11.62
N SER A 141 -8.15 -14.11 11.92
CA SER A 141 -9.26 -15.04 11.66
C SER A 141 -10.52 -14.73 12.45
N GLY A 142 -11.66 -15.15 11.90
CA GLY A 142 -12.96 -15.15 12.58
C GLY A 142 -13.62 -13.77 12.76
N GLY A 143 -13.10 -12.71 12.12
CA GLY A 143 -13.70 -11.38 12.12
C GLY A 143 -14.87 -11.28 11.14
N TYR A 144 -16.00 -10.72 11.56
CA TYR A 144 -17.19 -10.52 10.71
C TYR A 144 -17.66 -9.07 10.73
N GLY A 145 -18.09 -8.57 9.57
CA GLY A 145 -18.78 -7.27 9.45
C GLY A 145 -17.90 -6.01 9.60
N GLY A 146 -16.66 -6.15 10.06
CA GLY A 146 -15.70 -5.06 10.14
C GLY A 146 -15.21 -4.59 8.78
N ARG A 147 -15.16 -3.27 8.59
CA ARG A 147 -14.71 -2.65 7.33
C ARG A 147 -14.11 -1.27 7.64
N GLN A 148 -12.88 -1.05 7.19
CA GLN A 148 -12.23 0.25 7.30
C GLN A 148 -13.00 1.33 6.52
N THR A 149 -12.84 2.58 6.97
CA THR A 149 -13.26 3.76 6.18
C THR A 149 -12.54 3.73 4.83
N VAL A 150 -13.24 4.02 3.73
CA VAL A 150 -12.60 4.09 2.40
C VAL A 150 -11.60 5.23 2.39
N HIS A 151 -10.36 4.93 2.04
CA HIS A 151 -9.26 5.90 2.04
C HIS A 151 -8.28 5.60 0.90
N ALA A 152 -7.43 6.58 0.62
CA ALA A 152 -6.14 6.35 0.01
C ALA A 152 -5.07 6.53 1.09
N ASP A 153 -3.99 5.75 1.00
CA ASP A 153 -2.87 5.82 1.94
C ASP A 153 -2.14 7.17 1.86
N MET A 154 -2.26 7.85 0.72
CA MET A 154 -1.76 9.21 0.53
C MET A 154 -2.79 10.25 1.03
N ALA A 155 -2.62 10.77 2.24
CA ALA A 155 -3.55 11.72 2.90
C ALA A 155 -3.08 13.20 2.88
N TYR A 156 -2.31 13.59 1.87
CA TYR A 156 -1.76 14.95 1.67
C TYR A 156 -1.93 15.41 0.22
N ASN A 157 -1.58 16.67 -0.09
CA ASN A 157 -1.69 17.18 -1.46
C ASN A 157 -0.75 16.43 -2.43
N PHE A 158 -1.29 15.92 -3.53
CA PHE A 158 -0.58 15.02 -4.45
C PHE A 158 -0.90 15.29 -5.93
N PRO A 159 0.00 14.93 -6.87
CA PRO A 159 -0.22 15.16 -8.29
C PRO A 159 -1.24 14.16 -8.87
N GLY A 160 -1.80 14.51 -10.02
CA GLY A 160 -2.70 13.64 -10.80
C GLY A 160 -2.04 12.45 -11.49
N MET A 161 -0.73 12.19 -11.26
CA MET A 161 0.00 11.06 -11.84
C MET A 161 0.51 10.09 -10.77
N PRO A 162 0.73 8.80 -11.09
CA PRO A 162 1.34 7.85 -10.17
C PRO A 162 2.76 8.28 -9.80
N CYS A 163 2.98 8.58 -8.52
CA CYS A 163 4.31 8.88 -7.97
C CYS A 163 4.70 7.96 -6.82
N THR A 164 3.76 7.15 -6.33
CA THR A 164 4.00 6.21 -5.25
C THR A 164 3.18 4.96 -5.50
N ILE A 165 3.84 3.80 -5.48
CA ILE A 165 3.22 2.50 -5.77
C ILE A 165 3.46 1.60 -4.58
N THR A 166 2.44 0.87 -4.16
CA THR A 166 2.59 -0.22 -3.20
C THR A 166 2.48 -1.57 -3.89
N ALA A 167 3.38 -2.47 -3.51
CA ALA A 167 3.36 -3.87 -3.84
C ALA A 167 2.86 -4.66 -2.63
N ASN A 168 1.70 -5.30 -2.78
CA ASN A 168 1.12 -6.15 -1.76
C ASN A 168 1.26 -7.62 -2.15
N TYR A 169 2.12 -8.35 -1.45
CA TYR A 169 2.34 -9.78 -1.65
C TYR A 169 1.45 -10.58 -0.72
N TYR A 170 0.70 -11.52 -1.27
CA TYR A 170 -0.16 -12.41 -0.50
C TYR A 170 0.54 -13.76 -0.28
N LEU A 171 0.65 -14.17 0.98
CA LEU A 171 1.27 -15.45 1.36
C LEU A 171 0.30 -16.64 1.25
N GLU A 172 -0.97 -16.37 0.96
CA GLU A 172 -2.01 -17.36 0.68
C GLU A 172 -2.96 -16.89 -0.42
N ASP A 173 -3.83 -17.79 -0.90
CA ASP A 173 -4.94 -17.39 -1.76
C ASP A 173 -5.84 -16.42 -0.99
N ALA A 174 -6.15 -15.26 -1.57
CA ALA A 174 -7.02 -14.27 -0.97
C ALA A 174 -8.24 -13.96 -1.84
N SER A 175 -9.38 -13.76 -1.19
CA SER A 175 -10.60 -13.27 -1.81
C SER A 175 -11.52 -12.67 -0.74
N ALA A 176 -12.73 -12.27 -1.13
CA ALA A 176 -13.73 -11.80 -0.19
C ALA A 176 -14.02 -12.81 0.96
N THR A 177 -13.76 -14.10 0.76
CA THR A 177 -14.01 -15.14 1.78
C THR A 177 -12.99 -15.14 2.92
N ASN A 178 -11.84 -14.49 2.79
CA ASN A 178 -10.83 -14.34 3.84
C ASN A 178 -10.31 -12.90 3.99
N GLY A 179 -11.12 -11.92 3.59
CA GLY A 179 -10.84 -10.50 3.82
C GLY A 179 -9.78 -9.92 2.89
N SER A 180 -9.79 -10.26 1.59
CA SER A 180 -9.02 -9.50 0.59
C SER A 180 -9.42 -8.03 0.60
N THR A 181 -8.46 -7.15 0.31
CA THR A 181 -8.69 -5.70 0.26
C THR A 181 -9.79 -5.33 -0.74
N GLU A 182 -10.71 -4.46 -0.33
CA GLU A 182 -11.68 -3.81 -1.22
C GLU A 182 -10.98 -2.67 -1.99
N LEU A 183 -11.15 -2.62 -3.31
CA LEU A 183 -10.51 -1.66 -4.21
C LEU A 183 -11.53 -0.91 -5.04
N TRP A 184 -11.27 0.37 -5.30
CA TRP A 184 -12.07 1.22 -6.17
C TRP A 184 -11.30 1.50 -7.45
N LEU A 185 -11.34 0.57 -8.40
CA LEU A 185 -10.58 0.65 -9.65
C LEU A 185 -10.80 1.99 -10.36
N GLY A 186 -9.71 2.57 -10.85
CA GLY A 186 -9.68 3.85 -11.55
C GLY A 186 -9.80 5.09 -10.68
N SER A 187 -10.01 4.97 -9.35
CA SER A 187 -10.14 6.16 -8.51
C SER A 187 -8.85 6.99 -8.50
N ALA A 188 -7.67 6.36 -8.47
CA ALA A 188 -6.37 7.04 -8.50
C ALA A 188 -6.15 7.96 -9.74
N ARG A 189 -6.91 7.77 -10.82
CA ARG A 189 -6.81 8.57 -12.05
C ARG A 189 -7.50 9.92 -11.93
N TYR A 190 -8.60 9.97 -11.19
CA TYR A 190 -9.48 11.14 -11.12
C TYR A 190 -9.49 11.79 -9.75
N SER A 191 -9.04 11.07 -8.72
CA SER A 191 -8.95 11.59 -7.38
C SER A 191 -7.85 12.66 -7.29
N THR A 192 -8.19 13.71 -6.58
CA THR A 192 -7.27 14.73 -6.10
C THR A 192 -7.38 14.82 -4.59
N PHE A 193 -6.50 15.59 -3.95
CA PHE A 193 -6.62 15.81 -2.52
C PHE A 193 -7.96 16.43 -2.12
N ARG A 194 -8.65 17.17 -3.02
CA ARG A 194 -9.99 17.75 -2.79
C ARG A 194 -11.07 16.71 -2.48
N ASP A 195 -10.85 15.45 -2.83
CA ASP A 195 -11.79 14.36 -2.58
C ASP A 195 -11.65 13.77 -1.17
N HIS A 196 -10.59 14.15 -0.45
CA HIS A 196 -10.31 13.67 0.91
C HIS A 196 -10.98 14.59 1.93
N LYS A 197 -11.47 14.02 3.03
CA LYS A 197 -12.09 14.80 4.12
C LYS A 197 -11.12 15.78 4.77
N ALA A 198 -9.83 15.43 4.80
CA ALA A 198 -8.74 16.27 5.30
C ALA A 198 -8.50 17.56 4.50
N CYS A 199 -8.99 17.64 3.25
CA CYS A 199 -8.71 18.77 2.38
C CYS A 199 -9.65 19.95 2.66
N ARG A 200 -9.05 21.15 2.75
CA ARG A 200 -9.76 22.44 2.82
C ARG A 200 -9.01 23.52 2.04
N VAL A 201 -9.63 24.69 1.92
CA VAL A 201 -8.96 25.88 1.37
C VAL A 201 -7.92 26.38 2.39
N ALA A 202 -6.76 26.76 1.88
CA ALA A 202 -5.69 27.34 2.68
C ALA A 202 -6.07 28.75 3.16
N GLY A 203 -5.91 29.01 4.45
CA GLY A 203 -5.98 30.33 5.06
C GLY A 203 -4.61 31.00 5.15
N PRO A 204 -4.54 32.25 5.64
CA PRO A 204 -3.30 33.03 5.70
C PRO A 204 -2.18 32.39 6.54
N GLU A 205 -2.52 31.54 7.50
CA GLU A 205 -1.59 30.90 8.44
C GLU A 205 -1.12 29.50 7.98
N ASP A 206 -1.68 28.95 6.89
CA ASP A 206 -1.34 27.60 6.44
C ASP A 206 -0.02 27.57 5.64
N ASP A 207 0.87 26.64 6.00
CA ASP A 207 2.06 26.34 5.20
C ASP A 207 1.76 25.27 4.16
N VAL A 208 1.40 25.69 2.95
CA VAL A 208 1.08 24.79 1.82
C VAL A 208 2.31 24.16 1.16
N SER A 209 3.53 24.53 1.60
CA SER A 209 4.77 24.04 0.98
C SER A 209 5.21 22.65 1.49
N LYS A 210 4.51 22.11 2.48
CA LYS A 210 4.78 20.82 3.11
C LYS A 210 3.50 20.31 3.77
N PRO A 211 3.32 18.99 3.94
CA PRO A 211 2.16 18.46 4.63
C PRO A 211 2.16 18.89 6.10
N THR A 212 0.97 19.04 6.66
CA THR A 212 0.79 19.23 8.10
C THR A 212 1.22 17.97 8.82
N LYS A 213 2.14 18.12 9.75
CA LYS A 213 2.52 17.02 10.64
C LYS A 213 1.49 16.92 11.75
N ILE A 214 0.87 15.75 11.92
CA ILE A 214 0.00 15.50 13.06
C ILE A 214 0.76 14.58 14.02
N SER A 215 0.95 15.03 15.26
CA SER A 215 1.37 14.19 16.37
C SER A 215 0.12 13.65 17.07
N LEU A 216 0.00 12.33 17.14
CA LEU A 216 -1.16 11.68 17.76
C LEU A 216 -0.90 11.46 19.26
N GLN A 217 -0.76 12.57 20.00
CA GLN A 217 -0.38 12.54 21.41
C GLN A 217 -1.57 12.41 22.36
N THR A 218 -2.76 12.85 21.94
CA THR A 218 -3.98 12.80 22.77
C THR A 218 -5.10 11.98 22.13
N GLU A 219 -6.09 11.57 22.94
CA GLU A 219 -7.30 10.92 22.41
C GLU A 219 -8.13 11.84 21.51
N ASP A 220 -8.14 13.15 21.80
CA ASP A 220 -8.84 14.15 20.97
C ASP A 220 -8.17 14.31 19.60
N ASP A 221 -6.83 14.25 19.52
CA ASP A 221 -6.08 14.28 18.26
C ASP A 221 -6.43 13.06 17.38
N ASN A 222 -6.53 11.89 17.99
CA ASN A 222 -6.92 10.66 17.32
C ASN A 222 -8.37 10.72 16.79
N TYR A 223 -9.30 11.26 17.58
CA TYR A 223 -10.69 11.43 17.15
C TYR A 223 -10.81 12.43 16.00
N ALA A 224 -10.16 13.58 16.11
CA ALA A 224 -10.15 14.60 15.06
C ALA A 224 -9.52 14.08 13.76
N MET A 225 -8.47 13.27 13.86
CA MET A 225 -7.87 12.57 12.72
C MET A 225 -8.86 11.60 12.09
N GLU A 226 -9.47 10.69 12.85
CA GLU A 226 -10.40 9.69 12.30
C GLU A 226 -11.61 10.37 11.62
N ALA A 227 -12.14 11.45 12.22
CA ALA A 227 -13.23 12.24 11.64
C ALA A 227 -12.86 12.84 10.27
N ASN A 228 -11.60 13.26 10.11
CA ASN A 228 -11.09 13.87 8.89
C ASN A 228 -10.37 12.87 7.96
N PHE A 229 -10.36 11.58 8.29
CA PHE A 229 -9.73 10.54 7.50
C PHE A 229 -10.67 9.96 6.44
N GLY A 230 -10.06 9.61 5.30
CA GLY A 230 -10.71 8.95 4.18
C GLY A 230 -11.34 9.89 3.15
N VAL A 231 -12.08 9.28 2.23
CA VAL A 231 -12.73 9.95 1.10
C VAL A 231 -14.02 10.62 1.58
N ARG A 232 -14.32 11.81 1.06
CA ARG A 232 -15.58 12.51 1.28
C ARG A 232 -16.76 11.67 0.81
N LEU A 233 -17.82 11.62 1.62
CA LEU A 233 -18.95 10.73 1.39
C LEU A 233 -19.70 11.04 0.09
N ASP A 234 -19.89 12.32 -0.24
CA ASP A 234 -20.58 12.72 -1.46
C ASP A 234 -19.82 12.32 -2.73
N VAL A 235 -18.49 12.42 -2.70
CA VAL A 235 -17.62 11.96 -3.80
C VAL A 235 -17.63 10.44 -3.91
N LEU A 236 -17.52 9.75 -2.76
CA LEU A 236 -17.56 8.29 -2.70
C LEU A 236 -18.88 7.72 -3.26
N GLU A 237 -20.01 8.27 -2.85
CA GLU A 237 -21.33 7.82 -3.29
C GLU A 237 -21.62 8.21 -4.75
N ALA A 238 -21.07 9.32 -5.25
CA ALA A 238 -21.11 9.64 -6.67
C ALA A 238 -20.32 8.60 -7.50
N ARG A 239 -19.12 8.21 -7.04
CA ARG A 239 -18.31 7.17 -7.68
C ARG A 239 -19.01 5.81 -7.65
N ARG A 240 -19.62 5.43 -6.52
CA ARG A 240 -20.30 4.14 -6.34
C ARG A 240 -21.36 3.86 -7.40
N LYS A 241 -22.06 4.91 -7.84
CA LYS A 241 -23.11 4.82 -8.87
C LYS A 241 -22.58 4.47 -10.26
N ILE A 242 -21.31 4.75 -10.55
CA ILE A 242 -20.73 4.59 -11.89
C ILE A 242 -19.64 3.51 -11.96
N ALA A 243 -18.96 3.27 -10.84
CA ALA A 243 -17.84 2.33 -10.70
C ALA A 243 -17.72 1.95 -9.21
N PRO A 244 -18.52 0.99 -8.74
CA PRO A 244 -18.48 0.50 -7.36
C PRO A 244 -17.13 -0.16 -7.02
N PRO A 245 -16.91 -0.52 -5.74
CA PRO A 245 -15.72 -1.27 -5.36
C PRO A 245 -15.77 -2.72 -5.81
N VAL A 246 -14.58 -3.33 -5.88
CA VAL A 246 -14.35 -4.74 -6.19
C VAL A 246 -13.45 -5.36 -5.13
N GLN A 247 -13.48 -6.68 -4.99
CA GLN A 247 -12.53 -7.44 -4.15
C GLN A 247 -11.87 -8.51 -5.01
N PRO A 248 -10.60 -8.30 -5.45
CA PRO A 248 -9.94 -9.23 -6.36
C PRO A 248 -9.68 -10.58 -5.69
N LYS A 249 -9.70 -11.64 -6.49
CA LYS A 249 -9.15 -12.94 -6.10
C LYS A 249 -7.65 -12.94 -6.43
N VAL A 250 -6.83 -13.17 -5.42
CA VAL A 250 -5.37 -13.21 -5.52
C VAL A 250 -4.92 -14.63 -5.23
N LYS A 251 -4.05 -15.18 -6.05
CA LYS A 251 -3.38 -16.46 -5.78
C LYS A 251 -2.17 -16.27 -4.89
N LYS A 252 -1.89 -17.26 -4.04
CA LYS A 252 -0.64 -17.32 -3.27
C LYS A 252 0.56 -17.02 -4.17
N GLY A 253 1.47 -16.17 -3.70
CA GLY A 253 2.63 -15.74 -4.46
C GLY A 253 2.33 -14.77 -5.60
N GLY A 254 1.09 -14.27 -5.68
CA GLY A 254 0.73 -13.12 -6.50
C GLY A 254 1.08 -11.80 -5.79
N VAL A 255 1.20 -10.75 -6.59
CA VAL A 255 1.43 -9.37 -6.12
C VAL A 255 0.42 -8.41 -6.71
N MET A 256 -0.23 -7.66 -5.83
CA MET A 256 -1.04 -6.51 -6.20
C MET A 256 -0.15 -5.29 -6.27
N LEU A 257 -0.03 -4.68 -7.45
CA LEU A 257 0.58 -3.36 -7.60
C LEU A 257 -0.55 -2.33 -7.65
N ARG A 258 -0.59 -1.42 -6.68
CA ARG A 258 -1.60 -0.35 -6.63
C ARG A 258 -0.96 1.00 -6.45
N ASP A 259 -1.54 2.01 -7.08
CA ASP A 259 -1.22 3.40 -6.81
C ASP A 259 -1.58 3.73 -5.36
N LEU A 260 -0.70 4.43 -4.65
CA LEU A 260 -0.94 4.80 -3.25
C LEU A 260 -2.17 5.73 -3.08
N ARG A 261 -2.62 6.34 -4.18
CA ARG A 261 -3.84 7.18 -4.29
C ARG A 261 -5.10 6.36 -4.58
N LEU A 262 -4.98 5.06 -4.88
CA LEU A 262 -6.13 4.19 -5.14
C LEU A 262 -6.95 4.04 -3.86
N TRP A 263 -8.26 4.31 -3.98
CA TRP A 263 -9.15 4.20 -2.85
C TRP A 263 -9.38 2.73 -2.53
N HIS A 264 -9.34 2.40 -1.25
CA HIS A 264 -9.47 1.04 -0.77
C HIS A 264 -10.00 1.00 0.66
N ALA A 265 -10.34 -0.20 1.11
CA ALA A 265 -10.68 -0.49 2.50
C ALA A 265 -10.26 -1.91 2.87
N GLY A 266 -9.64 -2.06 4.04
CA GLY A 266 -9.45 -3.34 4.70
C GLY A 266 -10.77 -3.92 5.17
N ILE A 267 -10.96 -5.21 4.93
CA ILE A 267 -12.17 -5.96 5.26
C ILE A 267 -11.83 -6.99 6.33
N ALA A 268 -12.76 -7.25 7.24
CA ALA A 268 -12.61 -8.32 8.22
C ALA A 268 -12.45 -9.68 7.53
N ASN A 269 -11.69 -10.58 8.16
CA ASN A 269 -11.44 -11.91 7.65
C ASN A 269 -12.36 -12.93 8.37
N PRO A 270 -13.46 -13.38 7.74
CA PRO A 270 -14.40 -14.32 8.35
C PRO A 270 -13.88 -15.76 8.38
N SER A 271 -12.78 -16.04 7.68
CA SER A 271 -12.22 -17.39 7.60
C SER A 271 -11.58 -17.81 8.93
N PRO A 272 -11.43 -19.13 9.18
CA PRO A 272 -10.80 -19.61 10.41
C PRO A 272 -9.28 -19.44 10.42
N LYS A 273 -8.68 -18.99 9.31
CA LYS A 273 -7.22 -18.84 9.17
C LYS A 273 -6.84 -17.37 9.09
N THR A 274 -5.83 -16.96 9.84
CA THR A 274 -5.23 -15.62 9.73
C THR A 274 -4.61 -15.46 8.35
N ARG A 275 -4.83 -14.30 7.72
CA ARG A 275 -4.34 -14.00 6.36
C ARG A 275 -3.25 -12.94 6.41
N ILE A 276 -2.07 -13.26 5.88
CA ILE A 276 -0.89 -12.39 5.88
C ILE A 276 -0.72 -11.70 4.52
N MET A 277 -0.57 -10.37 4.52
CA MET A 277 -0.15 -9.56 3.37
C MET A 277 1.16 -8.87 3.73
N LEU A 278 2.16 -8.95 2.87
CA LEU A 278 3.34 -8.09 2.96
C LEU A 278 3.12 -6.83 2.12
N ASN A 279 3.62 -5.70 2.57
CA ASN A 279 3.41 -4.40 1.96
C ASN A 279 4.74 -3.66 1.78
N PHE A 280 5.07 -3.34 0.53
CA PHE A 280 6.25 -2.56 0.17
C PHE A 280 5.84 -1.31 -0.60
N ILE A 281 6.43 -0.14 -0.28
CA ILE A 281 6.07 1.13 -0.93
C ILE A 281 7.27 1.72 -1.65
N TYR A 282 7.07 2.03 -2.93
CA TYR A 282 8.09 2.50 -3.85
C TYR A 282 7.77 3.92 -4.35
N THR A 283 8.80 4.76 -4.43
CA THR A 283 8.74 6.11 -5.02
C THR A 283 9.85 6.29 -6.06
N PRO A 284 9.72 7.23 -7.01
CA PRO A 284 10.81 7.53 -7.92
C PRO A 284 11.95 8.24 -7.19
N TRP A 285 13.17 8.13 -7.73
CA TRP A 285 14.40 8.68 -7.12
C TRP A 285 14.31 10.18 -6.79
N TRP A 286 13.59 10.96 -7.61
CA TRP A 286 13.45 12.40 -7.45
C TRP A 286 12.40 12.80 -6.40
N TYR A 287 11.57 11.87 -5.92
CA TYR A 287 10.52 12.16 -4.92
C TYR A 287 11.09 12.45 -3.53
N LYS A 288 12.24 11.86 -3.20
CA LYS A 288 12.93 12.05 -1.91
C LYS A 288 12.00 11.77 -0.71
N CYS A 289 11.33 10.62 -0.71
CA CYS A 289 10.53 10.18 0.43
C CYS A 289 11.43 10.09 1.68
N PRO A 290 11.02 10.66 2.84
CA PRO A 290 11.82 10.64 4.06
C PRO A 290 11.67 9.34 4.86
N THR A 291 10.59 8.57 4.65
CA THR A 291 10.40 7.27 5.29
C THR A 291 11.51 6.31 4.88
N LYS A 292 11.97 5.50 5.84
CA LYS A 292 13.03 4.52 5.63
C LYS A 292 12.63 3.18 6.20
N VAL A 293 13.10 2.11 5.56
CA VAL A 293 12.99 0.73 6.02
C VAL A 293 14.00 0.49 7.14
N ASN A 294 13.54 0.00 8.29
CA ASN A 294 14.42 -0.41 9.37
C ASN A 294 14.93 -1.83 9.10
N LEU A 295 16.25 -2.02 8.98
CA LEU A 295 16.86 -3.33 8.77
C LEU A 295 17.98 -3.60 9.80
N PRO A 296 18.20 -4.85 10.21
CA PRO A 296 19.37 -5.17 11.00
C PRO A 296 20.64 -5.06 10.15
N GLU A 297 21.78 -4.74 10.78
CA GLU A 297 23.09 -4.66 10.12
C GLU A 297 23.43 -5.95 9.35
N LYS A 298 23.00 -7.11 9.88
CA LYS A 298 23.18 -8.42 9.23
C LYS A 298 22.52 -8.50 7.83
N ALA A 299 21.47 -7.70 7.57
CA ALA A 299 20.77 -7.67 6.29
C ALA A 299 21.39 -6.67 5.27
N ARG A 300 22.34 -5.83 5.70
CA ARG A 300 22.99 -4.84 4.82
C ARG A 300 23.60 -5.45 3.55
N PRO A 301 24.39 -6.55 3.60
CA PRO A 301 24.98 -7.12 2.38
C PRO A 301 23.92 -7.55 1.36
N LEU A 302 22.79 -8.05 1.84
CA LEU A 302 21.68 -8.47 0.98
C LEU A 302 21.01 -7.27 0.31
N ALA A 303 20.68 -6.23 1.09
CA ALA A 303 20.11 -4.98 0.56
C ALA A 303 21.04 -4.30 -0.45
N GLU A 304 22.35 -4.25 -0.18
CA GLU A 304 23.35 -3.69 -1.10
C GLU A 304 23.48 -4.53 -2.38
N SER A 305 23.39 -5.87 -2.28
CA SER A 305 23.41 -6.74 -3.46
C SER A 305 22.26 -6.46 -4.42
N TRP A 306 21.07 -6.14 -3.89
CA TRP A 306 19.88 -5.83 -4.68
C TRP A 306 19.94 -4.45 -5.33
N ALA A 307 20.49 -3.47 -4.60
CA ALA A 307 20.69 -2.11 -5.11
C ALA A 307 21.73 -2.06 -6.24
N ASN A 308 22.75 -2.93 -6.18
CA ASN A 308 23.87 -2.96 -7.14
C ASN A 308 23.62 -3.85 -8.37
N ARG A 309 22.41 -4.40 -8.56
CA ARG A 309 22.09 -5.18 -9.76
C ARG A 309 22.15 -4.31 -11.00
N LYS A 310 22.69 -4.88 -12.08
CA LYS A 310 22.67 -4.23 -13.41
C LYS A 310 21.24 -4.13 -13.96
N ASP A 311 20.47 -5.21 -13.81
CA ASP A 311 19.11 -5.31 -14.30
C ASP A 311 18.13 -5.27 -13.12
N HIS A 312 17.13 -4.39 -13.21
CA HIS A 312 16.04 -4.23 -12.24
C HIS A 312 16.52 -4.00 -10.79
N PRO A 313 17.35 -2.97 -10.53
CA PRO A 313 17.79 -2.65 -9.18
C PRO A 313 16.61 -2.21 -8.31
N ILE A 314 16.59 -2.67 -7.07
CA ILE A 314 15.70 -2.16 -6.03
C ILE A 314 16.58 -1.53 -4.95
N VAL A 315 16.38 -0.24 -4.72
CA VAL A 315 17.09 0.50 -3.68
C VAL A 315 16.21 0.58 -2.45
N LEU A 316 16.58 -0.14 -1.38
CA LEU A 316 15.94 0.04 -0.08
C LEU A 316 16.50 1.30 0.58
N GLN A 317 15.65 2.28 0.87
CA GLN A 317 16.02 3.45 1.67
C GLN A 317 16.05 3.04 3.14
N THR A 318 17.22 2.70 3.67
CA THR A 318 17.31 1.98 4.96
C THR A 318 17.85 2.83 6.11
N ARG A 319 17.37 2.51 7.32
CA ARG A 319 18.07 2.78 8.59
C ARG A 319 18.53 1.42 9.12
N TYR A 320 19.80 1.33 9.49
CA TYR A 320 20.35 0.09 10.02
C TYR A 320 20.43 0.13 11.53
N PHE A 321 20.10 -1.01 12.15
CA PHE A 321 20.18 -1.21 13.60
C PHE A 321 21.02 -2.45 13.90
N PRO A 322 21.66 -2.55 15.08
CA PRO A 322 22.46 -3.71 15.43
C PRO A 322 21.68 -5.04 15.38
N THR A 323 20.41 -5.05 15.81
CA THR A 323 19.59 -6.28 15.89
C THR A 323 18.20 -6.12 15.30
N GLU A 324 17.55 -7.25 14.98
CA GLU A 324 16.15 -7.29 14.54
C GLU A 324 15.20 -6.78 15.64
N ALA A 325 15.47 -7.10 16.91
CA ALA A 325 14.67 -6.62 18.03
C ALA A 325 14.68 -5.09 18.12
N GLU A 326 15.85 -4.46 17.90
CA GLU A 326 15.96 -3.00 17.84
C GLU A 326 15.23 -2.40 16.64
N CYS A 327 15.21 -3.08 15.49
CA CYS A 327 14.41 -2.65 14.34
C CYS A 327 12.92 -2.62 14.68
N LYS A 328 12.41 -3.72 15.26
CA LYS A 328 11.00 -3.87 15.66
C LYS A 328 10.61 -2.94 16.82
N ALA A 329 11.57 -2.52 17.64
CA ALA A 329 11.34 -1.59 18.75
C ALA A 329 11.23 -0.12 18.32
N GLN A 330 11.65 0.22 17.09
CA GLN A 330 11.50 1.59 16.60
C GLN A 330 10.02 1.90 16.35
N GLN A 331 9.56 3.02 16.87
CA GLN A 331 8.26 3.58 16.47
C GLN A 331 8.30 3.99 15.00
N PHE A 332 7.20 3.70 14.30
CA PHE A 332 7.08 3.85 12.86
C PHE A 332 6.55 5.25 12.51
N GLY A 333 7.46 6.22 12.37
CA GLY A 333 7.12 7.52 11.76
C GLY A 333 6.94 7.40 10.24
N ILE A 334 5.68 7.28 9.78
CA ILE A 334 5.32 7.09 8.36
C ILE A 334 5.02 8.42 7.67
N ASP A 335 6.05 9.00 7.06
CA ASP A 335 5.93 10.21 6.22
C ASP A 335 6.18 9.84 4.75
N PHE A 336 5.12 9.50 4.02
CA PHE A 336 5.21 9.20 2.59
C PHE A 336 5.37 10.44 1.71
N SER A 337 5.39 11.65 2.27
CA SER A 337 5.45 12.86 1.48
C SER A 337 6.81 13.11 0.83
N SER A 338 6.84 14.07 -0.08
CA SER A 338 8.05 14.41 -0.83
C SER A 338 8.93 15.40 -0.06
N ARG A 339 10.23 15.12 0.07
CA ARG A 339 11.23 16.15 0.46
C ARG A 339 11.79 16.93 -0.72
N ASN A 340 11.22 16.75 -1.92
CA ASN A 340 11.59 17.55 -3.09
C ASN A 340 10.78 18.87 -3.12
N PRO A 341 11.39 20.05 -2.95
CA PRO A 341 10.66 21.32 -2.98
C PRO A 341 9.95 21.59 -4.30
N SER A 342 10.49 21.08 -5.42
CA SER A 342 9.87 21.25 -6.74
C SER A 342 8.56 20.47 -6.89
N TYR A 343 8.39 19.39 -6.12
CA TYR A 343 7.13 18.65 -6.08
C TYR A 343 6.01 19.53 -5.50
N TRP A 344 6.26 20.20 -4.38
CA TRP A 344 5.23 21.05 -3.76
C TRP A 344 4.88 22.27 -4.59
N LYS A 345 5.88 22.84 -5.28
CA LYS A 345 5.67 23.98 -6.19
C LYS A 345 4.83 23.65 -7.42
N SER A 346 4.68 22.37 -7.78
CA SER A 346 3.87 21.96 -8.93
C SER A 346 2.42 21.61 -8.55
N LEU A 347 2.07 21.64 -7.27
CA LEU A 347 0.72 21.36 -6.78
C LEU A 347 -0.11 22.64 -6.65
N ASP A 348 -1.42 22.46 -6.54
CA ASP A 348 -2.36 23.55 -6.28
C ASP A 348 -2.11 24.13 -4.88
N THR A 349 -1.54 25.33 -4.82
CA THR A 349 -1.18 26.03 -3.58
C THR A 349 -2.37 26.68 -2.88
N SER A 350 -3.58 26.63 -3.46
CA SER A 350 -4.80 27.09 -2.78
C SER A 350 -5.33 26.10 -1.74
N LEU A 351 -4.78 24.89 -1.71
CA LEU A 351 -5.18 23.81 -0.80
C LEU A 351 -4.18 23.66 0.34
N ILE A 352 -4.69 23.36 1.54
CA ILE A 352 -3.84 22.83 2.61
C ILE A 352 -3.14 21.55 2.11
N ALA A 353 -1.90 21.34 2.53
CA ALA A 353 -1.12 20.19 2.12
C ALA A 353 -1.53 18.86 2.80
N GLY A 354 -2.73 18.77 3.39
CA GLY A 354 -3.20 17.62 4.18
C GLY A 354 -2.24 17.24 5.29
N TYR A 355 -2.23 15.98 5.71
CA TYR A 355 -1.37 15.55 6.81
C TYR A 355 -0.49 14.35 6.50
N THR A 356 0.63 14.28 7.22
CA THR A 356 1.47 13.09 7.32
C THR A 356 1.60 12.65 8.77
N PHE A 357 1.71 11.35 8.97
CA PHE A 357 1.90 10.75 10.28
C PHE A 357 3.38 10.82 10.63
N ILE A 358 3.70 11.48 11.73
CA ILE A 358 5.06 11.45 12.25
C ILE A 358 5.04 11.12 13.73
N ASP A 359 5.97 10.27 14.13
CA ASP A 359 6.37 10.18 15.52
C ASP A 359 7.55 11.16 15.69
N GLU A 360 7.50 11.98 16.73
CA GLU A 360 8.58 12.91 17.10
C GLU A 360 9.79 12.21 17.70
#